data_AF-A0A1G8T9V1-F1
#
_entry.id   AF-A0A1G8T9V1-F1
#
_cell.length_a   1.000
_cell.length_b   1.000
_cell.length_c   1.000
_cell.angle_alpha   90.00
_cell.angle_beta   90.00
_cell.angle_gamma   90.00
#
_symmetry.space_group_name_H-M   'P 1'
#
loop_
_entity.id
_entity.type
_entity.pdbx_description
1 polymer ?
#
loop_
_entity_poly.entity_id
_entity_poly.type
_entity_poly.pdbx_seq_one_letter_code
_entity_poly.pdbx_strand_id
1 'polypeptide(L)'
;MLVRVAEVLRDSIRSSDFAARIGGDEYSILLAEGQAEDDASALVERIQAKLAEPLIYDGRQCRIGASFGIAHVDDLATTGEVAREI
;
A
#
# COMPACT_ATOMS: atom_id res chain seq x y z
N MET A 1 -4.44 13.13 7.81
CA MET A 1 -3.36 12.14 7.59
C MET A 1 -3.73 11.08 6.54
N LEU A 2 -4.95 10.52 6.55
CA LEU A 2 -5.36 9.50 5.55
C LEU A 2 -5.30 9.98 4.09
N VAL A 3 -5.58 11.26 3.83
CA VAL A 3 -5.41 11.85 2.49
C VAL A 3 -3.97 11.72 1.99
N ARG A 4 -2.98 12.01 2.84
CA ARG A 4 -1.56 11.85 2.51
C ARG A 4 -1.21 10.40 2.19
N VAL A 5 -1.78 9.44 2.92
CA VAL A 5 -1.59 8.01 2.61
C VAL A 5 -2.12 7.72 1.21
N ALA A 6 -3.37 8.11 0.92
CA ALA A 6 -3.99 7.88 -0.39
C ALA A 6 -3.22 8.54 -1.56
N GLU A 7 -2.65 9.72 -1.36
CA GLU A 7 -1.77 10.39 -2.34
C GLU A 7 -0.48 9.59 -2.57
N VAL A 8 0.22 9.22 -1.50
CA VAL A 8 1.46 8.45 -1.61
C VAL A 8 1.24 7.11 -2.30
N LEU A 9 0.14 6.41 -1.98
CA LEU A 9 -0.21 5.15 -2.65
C LEU A 9 -0.45 5.38 -4.15
N ARG A 10 -1.28 6.36 -4.50
CA ARG A 10 -1.60 6.70 -5.89
C ARG A 10 -0.36 7.06 -6.71
N ASP A 11 0.56 7.81 -6.13
CA ASP A 11 1.81 8.25 -6.78
C ASP A 11 2.90 7.18 -6.81
N SER A 12 2.68 6.03 -6.17
CA SER A 12 3.67 4.95 -6.08
C SER A 12 3.33 3.73 -6.92
N ILE A 13 2.08 3.59 -7.32
CA ILE A 13 1.59 2.49 -8.16
C ILE A 13 1.53 2.89 -9.64
N ARG A 14 1.52 1.91 -10.54
CA ARG A 14 1.35 2.13 -11.99
C ARG A 14 -0.13 2.32 -12.31
N SER A 15 -0.44 2.77 -13.53
CA SER A 15 -1.83 2.90 -13.99
C SER A 15 -2.57 1.57 -14.15
N SER A 16 -1.83 0.46 -14.27
CA SER A 16 -2.38 -0.90 -14.34
C SER A 16 -2.70 -1.49 -12.96
N ASP A 17 -2.10 -0.94 -11.90
CA ASP A 17 -2.27 -1.42 -10.54
C ASP A 17 -3.53 -0.79 -9.92
N PHE A 18 -4.01 -1.39 -8.84
CA PHE A 18 -5.19 -0.92 -8.14
C PHE A 18 -4.92 -0.75 -6.65
N ALA A 19 -5.29 0.39 -6.08
CA ALA A 19 -5.24 0.62 -4.64
C ALA A 19 -6.62 0.96 -4.10
N ALA A 20 -6.98 0.35 -2.97
CA ALA A 20 -8.24 0.58 -2.30
C ALA A 20 -8.03 0.79 -0.80
N ARG A 21 -8.91 1.60 -0.21
CA ARG A 21 -9.08 1.68 1.24
C ARG A 21 -10.16 0.67 1.63
N ILE A 22 -9.79 -0.30 2.46
CA ILE A 22 -10.69 -1.39 2.85
C ILE A 22 -11.48 -1.02 4.10
N GLY A 23 -10.84 -0.30 5.03
CA GLY A 23 -11.39 0.02 6.33
C GLY A 23 -10.91 1.37 6.87
N GLY A 24 -10.81 1.48 8.19
CA GLY A 24 -10.39 2.69 8.90
C GLY A 24 -9.12 3.31 8.32
N ASP A 25 -7.98 2.73 8.62
CA ASP A 25 -6.67 3.11 8.09
C ASP A 25 -6.01 2.00 7.26
N GLU A 26 -6.77 0.95 6.94
CA GLU A 26 -6.33 -0.20 6.17
C GLU A 26 -6.47 0.04 4.66
N TYR A 27 -5.40 -0.28 3.94
CA TYR A 27 -5.32 -0.18 2.48
C TYR A 27 -4.79 -1.48 1.90
N SER A 28 -5.25 -1.81 0.70
CA SER A 28 -4.73 -2.93 -0.09
C SER A 28 -4.34 -2.43 -1.47
N ILE A 29 -3.25 -3.01 -2.00
CA ILE A 29 -2.77 -2.76 -3.35
C ILE A 29 -2.78 -4.10 -4.08
N LEU A 30 -3.44 -4.14 -5.23
CA LEU A 30 -3.42 -5.25 -6.16
C LEU A 30 -2.49 -4.87 -7.32
N LEU A 31 -1.43 -5.65 -7.51
CA LEU A 31 -0.49 -5.47 -8.61
C LEU A 31 -0.96 -6.26 -9.82
N ALA A 32 -0.90 -5.64 -11.00
CA ALA A 32 -1.30 -6.31 -12.24
C ALA A 32 -0.36 -7.47 -12.61
N GLU A 33 -0.87 -8.40 -13.42
CA GLU A 33 -0.10 -9.53 -13.95
C GLU A 33 1.18 -9.07 -14.69
N GLY A 34 2.22 -9.90 -14.65
CA GLY A 34 3.52 -9.61 -15.27
C GLY A 34 4.48 -8.80 -14.40
N GLN A 35 4.19 -8.67 -13.10
CA GLN A 35 5.13 -8.19 -12.09
C GLN A 35 5.94 -9.36 -11.53
N ALA A 36 7.24 -9.17 -11.34
CA ALA A 36 8.06 -10.11 -10.60
C ALA A 36 7.73 -10.02 -9.10
N GLU A 37 7.93 -11.10 -8.35
CA GLU A 37 7.74 -11.10 -6.88
C GLU A 37 8.56 -10.00 -6.19
N ASP A 38 9.77 -9.72 -6.69
CA ASP A 38 10.64 -8.64 -6.23
C ASP A 38 10.04 -7.23 -6.42
N ASP A 39 9.05 -7.06 -7.32
CA ASP A 39 8.41 -5.76 -7.56
C ASP A 39 7.54 -5.31 -6.38
N ALA A 40 6.91 -6.25 -5.66
CA ALA A 40 6.05 -5.95 -4.52
C ALA A 40 6.85 -5.41 -3.32
N SER A 41 7.96 -6.06 -2.99
CA SER A 41 8.88 -5.62 -1.92
C SER A 41 9.47 -4.25 -2.24
N ALA A 42 9.94 -4.03 -3.46
CA ALA A 42 10.47 -2.72 -3.89
C ALA A 42 9.41 -1.61 -3.88
N LEU A 43 8.15 -1.93 -4.19
CA LEU A 43 7.04 -0.99 -4.05
C LEU A 43 6.80 -0.62 -2.58
N VAL A 44 6.77 -1.61 -1.68
CA VAL A 44 6.58 -1.40 -0.25
C VAL A 44 7.67 -0.49 0.32
N GLU A 45 8.94 -0.76 0.03
CA GLU A 45 10.07 0.08 0.49
C GLU A 45 9.91 1.54 0.04
N ARG A 46 9.52 1.74 -1.22
CA ARG A 46 9.28 3.08 -1.79
C ARG A 46 8.13 3.81 -1.10
N ILE A 47 7.01 3.12 -0.85
CA ILE A 47 5.87 3.70 -0.12
C ILE A 47 6.28 4.04 1.30
N GLN A 48 6.96 3.13 1.99
CA GLN A 48 7.40 3.31 3.37
C GLN A 48 8.32 4.54 3.51
N ALA A 49 9.27 4.70 2.59
CA ALA A 49 10.14 5.87 2.55
C ALA A 49 9.36 7.18 2.38
N LYS A 50 8.40 7.22 1.43
CA LYS A 50 7.56 8.41 1.18
C LYS A 50 6.62 8.75 2.35
N LEU A 51 6.10 7.75 3.05
CA LEU A 51 5.25 7.96 4.24
C LEU A 51 6.05 8.45 5.45
N ALA A 52 7.32 8.06 5.55
CA ALA A 52 8.22 8.48 6.62
C ALA A 52 8.65 9.95 6.51
N GLU A 53 8.48 10.59 5.33
CA GLU A 53 8.71 12.02 5.15
C GLU A 53 7.83 12.83 6.12
N PRO A 54 8.43 13.74 6.91
CA PRO A 54 7.65 14.57 7.82
C PRO A 54 6.64 15.46 7.08
N LEU A 55 5.43 15.58 7.61
CA LEU A 55 4.43 16.55 7.17
C LEU A 55 3.99 17.44 8.33
N ILE A 56 3.46 18.63 8.00
CA ILE A 56 2.78 19.48 8.97
C ILE A 56 1.29 19.12 8.98
N TYR A 57 0.78 18.76 10.16
CA TYR A 57 -0.63 18.50 10.40
C TYR A 57 -1.05 19.23 11.68
N ASP A 58 -2.07 20.10 11.58
CA ASP A 58 -2.52 20.97 12.68
C ASP A 58 -1.38 21.72 13.39
N GLY A 59 -0.45 22.27 12.60
CA GLY A 59 0.69 23.05 13.11
C GLY A 59 1.79 22.22 13.80
N ARG A 60 1.70 20.89 13.76
CA ARG A 60 2.70 19.98 14.32
C ARG A 60 3.39 19.16 13.24
N GLN A 61 4.67 18.89 13.42
CA GLN A 61 5.40 17.98 12.57
C GLN A 61 5.07 16.54 12.95
N CYS A 62 4.55 15.79 12.00
CA CYS A 62 4.15 14.40 12.16
C CYS A 62 4.88 13.51 11.15
N ARG A 63 5.02 12.23 11.48
CA ARG A 63 5.47 11.18 10.56
C ARG A 63 4.42 10.07 10.52
N ILE A 64 4.24 9.44 9.37
CA ILE A 64 3.32 8.32 9.21
C ILE A 64 4.15 7.04 9.19
N GLY A 65 3.87 6.14 10.13
CA GLY A 65 4.32 4.75 10.05
C GLY A 65 3.21 3.88 9.48
N ALA A 66 3.58 2.84 8.74
CA ALA A 66 2.66 1.84 8.24
C ALA A 66 3.34 0.46 8.28
N SER A 67 2.54 -0.57 8.55
CA SER A 67 2.96 -1.97 8.43
C SER A 67 2.49 -2.50 7.07
N PHE A 68 3.30 -3.37 6.46
CA PHE A 68 3.02 -3.94 5.15
C PHE A 68 3.08 -5.46 5.22
N GLY A 69 2.06 -6.11 4.66
CA GLY A 69 2.07 -7.53 4.34
C GLY A 69 2.06 -7.70 2.82
N ILE A 70 2.81 -8.68 2.31
CA ILE A 70 2.82 -9.06 0.90
C ILE A 70 2.30 -10.49 0.81
N ALA A 71 1.37 -10.72 -0.12
CA ALA A 71 0.84 -12.04 -0.41
C ALA A 71 0.82 -12.26 -1.92
N HIS A 72 1.17 -13.49 -2.33
CA HIS A 72 1.16 -13.93 -3.72
C HIS A 72 -0.04 -14.85 -3.93
N VAL A 73 -0.71 -14.69 -5.06
CA VAL A 73 -1.89 -15.47 -5.42
C VAL A 73 -1.63 -16.08 -6.79
N ASP A 74 -1.44 -17.40 -6.82
CA ASP A 74 -1.25 -18.15 -8.06
C ASP A 74 -2.57 -18.42 -8.81
N ASP A 75 -3.72 -18.30 -8.12
CA ASP A 75 -5.07 -18.44 -8.69
C ASP A 75 -6.08 -17.47 -8.03
N LEU A 76 -6.63 -16.56 -8.84
CA LEU A 76 -7.63 -15.55 -8.47
C LEU A 76 -8.96 -16.14 -7.96
N ALA A 77 -9.19 -17.44 -8.07
CA ALA A 77 -10.39 -18.09 -7.50
C ALA A 77 -10.41 -18.07 -5.95
N THR A 78 -9.26 -17.85 -5.29
CA THR A 78 -9.11 -17.96 -3.82
C THR A 78 -9.09 -16.59 -3.09
N THR A 79 -9.42 -15.50 -3.79
CA THR A 79 -9.28 -14.11 -3.27
C THR A 79 -10.07 -13.80 -1.98
N GLY A 80 -11.02 -14.65 -1.58
CA GLY A 80 -11.76 -14.49 -0.33
C GLY A 80 -11.00 -14.84 0.96
N GLU A 81 -9.85 -15.52 0.89
CA GLU A 81 -9.18 -16.07 2.08
C GLU A 81 -7.96 -15.25 2.56
N VAL A 82 -7.28 -14.53 1.67
CA VAL A 82 -6.00 -13.86 1.99
C VAL A 82 -6.17 -12.64 2.92
N ALA A 83 -7.35 -12.03 2.95
CA ALA A 83 -7.64 -10.87 3.81
C ALA A 83 -7.97 -11.23 5.27
N ARG A 84 -7.89 -12.50 5.67
CA ARG A 84 -8.29 -13.00 7.00
C ARG A 84 -7.15 -13.31 7.96
N GLU A 85 -5.89 -13.18 7.55
CA GLU A 85 -4.74 -13.69 8.33
C GLU A 85 -3.74 -12.64 8.81
N ILE A 86 -4.09 -11.35 8.81
CA ILE A 86 -3.28 -10.27 9.41
C ILE A 86 -3.97 -9.71 10.65
#